data_AF-A0A6L6R5V4-F1
#
_entry.id   AF-A0A6L6R5V4-F1
#
_cell.length_a   1.000
_cell.length_b   1.000
_cell.length_c   1.000
_cell.angle_alpha   90.00
_cell.angle_beta   90.00
_cell.angle_gamma   90.00
#
_symmetry.space_group_name_H-M   'P 1'
#
loop_
_entity.id
_entity.type
_entity.pdbx_description
1 polymer ?
#
loop_
_entity_poly.entity_id
_entity_poly.type
_entity_poly.pdbx_seq_one_letter_code
_entity_poly.pdbx_strand_id
1 'polypeptide(L)' 'PVLVGASRKRFIGSLLADNDGAPRALASRDSATDAVSALAAAAGAWAVRVHDVGNSRDAVLVGRAWARGHG' A
#
# COMPACT_ATOMS: atom_id res chain seq x y z
N PRO A 1 -1.80 -19.44 -0.42
CA PRO A 1 -2.36 -18.09 -0.61
C PRO A 1 -1.61 -17.09 0.30
N VAL A 2 -1.40 -15.84 -0.13
CA VAL A 2 -0.63 -14.82 0.62
C VAL A 2 -1.49 -13.60 0.91
N LEU A 3 -1.52 -13.16 2.18
CA LEU A 3 -2.15 -11.92 2.65
C LEU A 3 -1.06 -10.90 3.02
N VAL A 4 -1.16 -9.67 2.52
CA VAL A 4 -0.21 -8.58 2.84
C VAL A 4 -0.89 -7.55 3.75
N GLY A 5 -0.29 -7.28 4.91
CA GLY A 5 -0.82 -6.32 5.90
C GLY A 5 0.16 -5.19 6.20
N ALA A 6 0.36 -4.27 5.25
CA ALA A 6 1.30 -3.15 5.42
C ALA A 6 0.66 -1.88 6.01
N SER A 7 -0.67 -1.79 6.00
CA SER A 7 -1.41 -0.55 6.32
C SER A 7 -0.99 0.04 7.66
N ARG A 8 -0.53 1.31 7.61
CA ARG A 8 -0.07 2.13 8.74
C ARG A 8 1.06 1.54 9.59
N LYS A 9 1.76 0.49 9.14
CA LYS A 9 2.88 -0.09 9.89
C LYS A 9 4.01 0.93 10.12
N ARG A 10 4.74 0.73 11.22
CA ARG A 10 5.82 1.62 11.66
C ARG A 10 6.91 1.81 10.60
N PHE A 11 7.24 0.77 9.83
CA PHE A 11 8.25 0.87 8.77
C PHE A 11 7.90 1.89 7.69
N ILE A 12 6.61 2.07 7.35
CA ILE A 12 6.17 3.12 6.41
C ILE A 12 6.44 4.50 7.01
N GLY A 13 6.22 4.66 8.31
CA GLY A 13 6.54 5.89 9.03
C GLY A 13 8.02 6.23 8.97
N SER A 14 8.88 5.25 9.23
CA SER A 14 10.34 5.40 9.16
C SER A 14 10.85 5.61 7.75
N LEU A 15 10.29 4.90 6.76
CA LEU A 15 10.66 5.02 5.34
C LEU A 15 10.37 6.43 4.80
N LEU A 16 9.31 7.06 5.30
CA LEU A 16 8.79 8.33 4.80
C LEU A 16 8.92 9.46 5.82
N ALA A 17 9.93 9.36 6.69
CA ALA A 17 10.28 10.40 7.65
C ALA A 17 10.61 11.71 6.93
N ASP A 18 10.42 12.83 7.63
CA ASP A 18 10.83 14.14 7.11
C ASP A 18 12.36 14.35 7.19
N ASN A 19 12.81 15.54 6.79
CA ASN A 19 14.23 15.88 6.75
C ASN A 19 14.89 15.90 8.14
N ASP A 20 14.10 16.07 9.20
CA ASP A 20 14.55 16.05 10.59
C ASP A 20 14.50 14.61 11.18
N GLY A 21 14.12 13.63 10.36
CA GLY A 21 14.03 12.22 10.74
C GLY A 21 12.77 11.85 11.52
N ALA A 22 11.80 12.76 11.65
CA ALA A 22 10.56 12.48 12.34
C ALA A 22 9.69 11.52 11.50
N PRO A 23 9.25 10.36 12.04
CA PRO A 23 8.47 9.40 11.27
C PRO A 23 7.13 9.98 10.82
N ARG A 24 6.70 9.65 9.60
CA ARG A 24 5.40 10.08 9.08
C ARG A 24 4.27 9.68 10.03
N ALA A 25 3.38 10.62 10.33
CA ALA A 25 2.20 10.40 11.17
C ALA A 25 1.31 9.27 10.61
N LEU A 26 0.68 8.49 11.49
CA LEU A 26 -0.12 7.30 11.11
C LEU A 26 -1.20 7.62 10.06
N ALA A 27 -1.91 8.74 10.22
CA ALA A 27 -2.97 9.18 9.32
C ALA A 27 -2.47 9.56 7.92
N SER A 28 -1.18 9.87 7.78
CA SER A 28 -0.56 10.27 6.50
C SER A 28 0.14 9.11 5.80
N ARG A 29 -0.04 7.86 6.27
CA ARG A 29 0.57 6.65 5.67
C ARG A 29 -0.32 5.96 4.65
N ASP A 30 -1.52 6.49 4.40
CA ASP A 30 -2.53 5.81 3.59
C ASP A 30 -2.10 5.75 2.11
N SER A 31 -1.60 6.84 1.51
CA SER A 31 -1.07 6.81 0.13
C SER A 31 0.10 5.82 -0.08
N ALA A 32 0.94 5.64 0.94
CA ALA A 32 2.00 4.65 0.90
C ALA A 32 1.47 3.22 1.06
N THR A 33 0.39 3.05 1.82
CA THR A 33 -0.36 1.79 1.91
C THR A 33 -0.99 1.43 0.56
N ASP A 34 -1.52 2.41 -0.17
CA ASP A 34 -2.07 2.21 -1.50
C ASP A 34 -0.99 1.75 -2.47
N ALA A 35 0.19 2.39 -2.47
CA ALA A 35 1.34 1.95 -3.27
C ALA A 35 1.75 0.48 -2.96
N VAL A 36 1.84 0.11 -1.68
CA VAL A 36 2.13 -1.28 -1.30
C VAL A 36 1.01 -2.23 -1.74
N SER A 37 -0.24 -1.79 -1.70
CA SER A 37 -1.39 -2.61 -2.11
C SER A 37 -1.40 -2.85 -3.62
N ALA A 38 -1.05 -1.84 -4.43
CA ALA A 38 -0.86 -1.97 -5.87
C ALA A 38 0.28 -2.96 -6.20
N LEU A 39 1.44 -2.82 -5.54
CA LEU A 39 2.58 -3.72 -5.72
C LEU A 39 2.25 -5.16 -5.31
N ALA A 40 1.58 -5.35 -4.18
CA ALA A 40 1.15 -6.67 -3.70
C ALA A 40 0.18 -7.32 -4.69
N ALA A 41 -0.76 -6.54 -5.23
CA ALA A 41 -1.73 -7.02 -6.22
C ALA A 41 -1.04 -7.41 -7.54
N ALA A 42 -0.10 -6.58 -8.01
CA ALA A 42 0.69 -6.88 -9.20
C ALA A 42 1.55 -8.15 -9.03
N ALA A 43 2.06 -8.38 -7.83
CA ALA A 43 2.81 -9.58 -7.46
C ALA A 43 1.94 -10.83 -7.18
N GLY A 44 0.61 -10.75 -7.34
CA GLY A 44 -0.28 -11.89 -7.20
C GLY A 44 -0.71 -12.23 -5.77
N ALA A 45 -0.64 -11.28 -4.82
CA ALA A 45 -1.19 -11.47 -3.49
C ALA A 45 -2.70 -11.82 -3.55
N TRP A 46 -3.15 -12.72 -2.67
CA TRP A 46 -4.55 -13.12 -2.59
C TRP A 46 -5.42 -11.99 -2.03
N ALA A 47 -4.93 -11.31 -0.98
CA ALA A 47 -5.61 -10.17 -0.38
C ALA A 47 -4.62 -9.19 0.27
N VAL A 48 -5.13 -7.98 0.56
CA VAL A 48 -4.47 -6.99 1.40
C VAL A 48 -5.35 -6.67 2.62
N ARG A 49 -4.74 -6.41 3.78
CA ARG A 49 -5.45 -5.95 5.00
C ARG A 49 -5.17 -4.47 5.21
N VAL A 50 -6.22 -3.66 5.11
CA VAL A 50 -6.13 -2.19 5.08
C VAL A 50 -7.12 -1.53 6.04
N HIS A 51 -6.83 -0.29 6.42
CA HIS A 51 -7.75 0.55 7.21
C HIS A 51 -8.64 1.40 6.29
N ASP A 52 -8.10 1.89 5.17
CA ASP A 52 -8.84 2.59 4.13
C ASP A 52 -9.16 1.60 3.01
N VAL A 53 -10.43 1.22 2.88
CA VAL A 53 -10.87 0.21 1.91
C VAL A 53 -11.04 0.78 0.51
N GLY A 54 -11.53 2.02 0.40
CA GLY A 54 -11.87 2.63 -0.89
C GLY A 54 -10.63 2.84 -1.74
N ASN A 55 -9.65 3.59 -1.21
CA ASN A 55 -8.42 3.92 -1.94
C ASN A 55 -7.57 2.67 -2.23
N SER A 56 -7.49 1.74 -1.27
CA SER A 56 -6.74 0.50 -1.47
C SER A 56 -7.41 -0.45 -2.47
N ARG A 57 -8.73 -0.44 -2.62
CA ARG A 57 -9.42 -1.17 -3.69
C ARG A 57 -8.98 -0.66 -5.05
N ASP A 58 -8.96 0.65 -5.24
CA ASP A 58 -8.58 1.26 -6.52
C ASP A 58 -7.11 0.97 -6.83
N ALA A 59 -6.22 1.07 -5.83
CA ALA A 59 -4.82 0.68 -5.97
C ALA A 59 -4.64 -0.79 -6.37
N VAL A 60 -5.43 -1.71 -5.79
CA VAL A 60 -5.41 -3.13 -6.16
C VAL A 60 -5.89 -3.35 -7.60
N LEU A 61 -6.93 -2.65 -8.04
CA LEU A 61 -7.41 -2.72 -9.43
C LEU A 61 -6.33 -2.24 -10.40
N VAL A 62 -5.69 -1.10 -10.11
CA VAL A 62 -4.56 -0.56 -10.90
C VAL A 62 -3.40 -1.56 -10.95
N GLY A 63 -2.99 -2.11 -9.81
CA GLY A 63 -1.89 -3.09 -9.75
C GLY A 63 -2.16 -4.36 -10.57
N ARG A 64 -3.41 -4.85 -10.56
CA ARG A 64 -3.83 -5.99 -11.38
C ARG A 64 -3.87 -5.68 -12.88
N ALA A 65 -4.35 -4.50 -13.24
CA ALA A 65 -4.37 -4.02 -14.63
C ALA A 65 -2.95 -3.89 -15.18
N TRP A 66 -2.07 -3.25 -14.41
CA TRP A 66 -0.63 -3.13 -14.70
C TRP A 66 0.03 -4.49 -14.97
N ALA A 67 -0.15 -5.46 -14.08
CA ALA A 67 0.46 -6.78 -14.22
C ALA A 67 -0.02 -7.57 -15.45
N ARG A 68 -1.19 -7.22 -16.00
CA ARG A 68 -1.75 -7.86 -17.21
C ARG A 68 -1.37 -7.14 -18.50
N GLY A 69 -0.68 -6.01 -18.44
CA GLY A 69 -0.35 -5.20 -19.62
C GLY A 69 -1.55 -4.53 -20.28
N HIS A 70 -2.63 -4.29 -19.52
CA HIS A 70 -3.84 -3.64 -20.02
C HIS A 70 -4.19 -2.48 -19.09
N GLY A 71 -4.17 -1.26 -19.64
CA GLY A 71 -4.70 -0.04 -19.03
C GLY A 71 -5.97 0.38 -19.75
#